data_AF-A0A091FF60-F1
#
_entry.id   AF-A0A091FF60-F1
#
_cell.length_a   1.000
_cell.length_b   1.000
_cell.length_c   1.000
_cell.angle_alpha   90.00
_cell.angle_beta   90.00
_cell.angle_gamma   90.00
#
_symmetry.space_group_name_H-M   'P 1'
#
loop_
_entity.id
_entity.type
_entity.pdbx_description
1 polymer ?
#
loop_
_entity_poly.entity_id
_entity_poly.type
_entity_poly.pdbx_seq_one_letter_code
_entity_poly.pdbx_strand_id
1 'polypeptide(L)'
;MNEIRVQQPVNTCVIGHFYTIEDEAGRKRFELEQLFSEYETKSSQVINKLSKMEAINADERTDLAIFVAFATFRTPDIVDSLKIFNSNFIKDMAKRIFADVIEVKKKMRGKLGASLSEEELEIEAHDLVEFAQSDQYEIKTNHTWAIGMAVKMACNIAPILAGRDWMVIHRNEEKESFVTTEATEI
;
A
#
# COMPACT_ATOMS: atom_id res chain seq x y z
N MET A 1 39.00 26.60 -4.58
CA MET A 1 38.33 26.24 -5.85
C MET A 1 37.48 25.02 -5.57
N ASN A 2 36.16 25.15 -5.54
CA ASN A 2 35.25 24.02 -5.41
C ASN A 2 34.81 23.60 -6.81
N GLU A 3 35.30 22.46 -7.28
CA GLU A 3 34.85 21.84 -8.53
C GLU A 3 33.48 21.18 -8.31
N ILE A 4 32.48 21.60 -9.08
CA ILE A 4 31.18 20.91 -9.12
C ILE A 4 31.33 19.74 -10.09
N ARG A 5 31.30 18.50 -9.56
CA ARG A 5 31.31 17.27 -10.36
C ARG A 5 29.89 16.85 -10.70
N VAL A 6 29.58 16.71 -11.99
CA VAL A 6 28.33 16.10 -12.46
C VAL A 6 28.45 14.59 -12.29
N GLN A 7 27.77 14.04 -11.28
CA GLN A 7 27.66 12.60 -11.06
C GLN A 7 26.21 12.17 -11.33
N GLN A 8 26.03 11.06 -12.06
CA GLN A 8 24.72 10.40 -12.15
C GLN A 8 24.29 9.98 -10.74
N PRO A 9 23.01 10.13 -10.35
CA PRO A 9 22.55 9.65 -9.05
C PRO A 9 22.73 8.13 -8.96
N VAL A 10 23.80 7.70 -8.28
CA VAL A 10 24.06 6.28 -8.01
C VAL A 10 23.35 5.96 -6.69
N ASN A 11 22.24 5.24 -6.77
CA ASN A 11 21.43 4.76 -5.64
C ASN A 11 20.63 5.82 -4.86
N THR A 12 20.35 6.99 -5.45
CA THR A 12 19.43 7.95 -4.85
C THR A 12 18.01 7.37 -4.87
N CYS A 13 17.31 7.38 -3.73
CA CYS A 13 15.94 6.85 -3.57
C CYS A 13 15.78 5.32 -3.73
N VAL A 14 16.81 4.52 -3.48
CA VAL A 14 16.72 3.05 -3.52
C VAL A 14 16.50 2.48 -2.11
N ILE A 15 15.43 1.71 -1.93
CA ILE A 15 15.24 0.84 -0.76
C ILE A 15 15.49 -0.61 -1.21
N GLY A 16 16.61 -1.17 -0.77
CA GLY A 16 16.96 -2.54 -1.11
C GLY A 16 15.97 -3.55 -0.52
N HIS A 17 15.61 -4.57 -1.31
CA HIS A 17 14.74 -5.67 -0.89
C HIS A 17 13.33 -5.26 -0.44
N PHE A 18 12.84 -4.09 -0.85
CA PHE A 18 11.54 -3.59 -0.41
C PHE A 18 10.38 -4.51 -0.79
N TYR A 19 10.41 -5.15 -1.97
CA TYR A 19 9.38 -6.11 -2.39
C TYR A 19 9.79 -7.57 -2.22
N THR A 20 10.88 -7.84 -1.49
CA THR A 20 11.33 -9.22 -1.25
C THR A 20 10.48 -9.88 -0.17
N ILE A 21 9.97 -11.07 -0.47
CA ILE A 21 9.19 -11.89 0.46
C ILE A 21 10.02 -13.11 0.86
N GLU A 22 9.92 -13.57 2.10
CA GLU A 22 10.55 -14.83 2.53
C GLU A 22 9.51 -15.95 2.54
N ASP A 23 9.87 -17.12 2.01
CA ASP A 23 9.04 -18.32 2.09
C ASP A 23 9.19 -19.05 3.45
N GLU A 24 8.41 -20.12 3.66
CA GLU A 24 8.46 -20.92 4.90
C GLU A 24 9.85 -21.54 5.18
N ALA A 25 10.70 -21.65 4.15
CA ALA A 25 12.07 -22.14 4.26
C ALA A 25 13.11 -21.00 4.40
N GLY A 26 12.66 -19.75 4.55
CA GLY A 26 13.50 -18.55 4.70
C GLY A 26 14.17 -18.09 3.40
N ARG A 27 13.71 -18.56 2.23
CA ARG A 27 14.28 -18.16 0.93
C ARG A 27 13.64 -16.87 0.45
N LYS A 28 14.48 -15.96 -0.05
CA LYS A 28 14.04 -14.71 -0.68
C LYS A 28 13.36 -14.99 -2.02
N ARG A 29 12.16 -14.43 -2.18
CA ARG A 29 11.28 -14.49 -3.35
C ARG A 29 11.22 -13.10 -3.99
N PHE A 30 11.42 -13.04 -5.30
CA PHE A 30 11.58 -11.82 -6.11
C PHE A 30 10.48 -11.67 -7.18
N GLU A 31 9.40 -12.44 -7.07
CA GLU A 31 8.33 -12.50 -8.05
C GLU A 31 7.61 -11.17 -8.23
N LEU A 32 7.48 -10.37 -7.16
CA LEU A 32 6.91 -9.03 -7.26
C LEU A 32 7.80 -8.08 -8.07
N GLU A 33 9.12 -8.15 -7.88
CA GLU A 33 10.08 -7.37 -8.68
C GLU A 33 10.01 -7.76 -10.15
N GLN A 34 9.92 -9.07 -10.42
CA GLN A 34 9.78 -9.58 -11.78
C GLN A 34 8.47 -9.12 -12.42
N LEU A 35 7.36 -9.17 -11.68
CA LEU A 35 6.05 -8.69 -12.13
C LEU A 35 6.09 -7.19 -12.46
N PHE A 36 6.68 -6.37 -11.59
CA PHE A 36 6.81 -4.93 -11.84
C PHE A 36 7.67 -4.66 -13.07
N SER A 37 8.80 -5.35 -13.20
CA SER A 37 9.70 -5.23 -14.35
C SER A 37 9.02 -5.59 -15.67
N GLU A 38 8.15 -6.60 -15.68
CA GLU A 38 7.37 -6.99 -16.87
C GLU A 38 6.46 -5.85 -17.35
N TYR A 39 5.67 -5.26 -16.45
CA TYR A 39 4.74 -4.19 -16.80
C TYR A 39 5.43 -2.85 -17.07
N GLU A 40 6.57 -2.59 -16.42
CA GLU A 40 7.46 -1.48 -16.78
C GLU A 40 7.97 -1.63 -18.21
N THR A 41 8.41 -2.83 -18.59
CA THR A 41 8.91 -3.12 -19.93
C THR A 41 7.81 -2.94 -20.98
N LYS A 42 6.64 -3.55 -20.77
CA LYS A 42 5.48 -3.41 -21.67
C LYS A 42 5.08 -1.94 -21.83
N SER A 43 4.95 -1.22 -20.72
CA SER A 43 4.53 0.18 -20.72
C SER A 43 5.55 1.11 -21.34
N SER A 44 6.85 0.81 -21.23
CA SER A 44 7.89 1.59 -21.91
C SER A 44 7.69 1.60 -23.44
N GLN A 45 7.26 0.47 -24.02
CA GLN A 45 6.97 0.37 -25.44
C GLN A 45 5.72 1.18 -25.81
N VAL A 46 4.68 1.11 -24.98
CA VAL A 46 3.44 1.88 -25.15
C VAL A 46 3.70 3.39 -25.07
N ILE A 47 4.46 3.84 -24.06
CA ILE A 47 4.83 5.25 -23.90
C ILE A 47 5.64 5.75 -25.11
N ASN A 48 6.53 4.92 -25.65
CA ASN A 48 7.30 5.25 -26.85
C ASN A 48 6.44 5.35 -28.12
N LYS A 49 5.35 4.57 -28.23
CA LYS A 49 4.36 4.74 -29.31
C LYS A 49 3.61 6.04 -29.15
N LEU A 50 3.09 6.27 -27.94
CA LEU A 50 2.35 7.49 -27.62
C LEU A 50 3.20 8.74 -27.86
N SER A 51 4.48 8.74 -27.50
CA SER A 51 5.37 9.90 -27.74
C SER A 51 5.59 10.20 -29.23
N LYS A 52 5.43 9.20 -30.10
CA LYS A 52 5.47 9.31 -31.56
C LYS A 52 4.11 9.56 -32.20
N MET A 53 3.09 9.86 -31.39
CA MET A 53 1.70 10.03 -31.84
C MET A 53 1.11 8.78 -32.52
N GLU A 54 1.65 7.60 -32.21
CA GLU A 54 1.13 6.33 -32.71
C GLU A 54 -0.06 5.86 -31.86
N ALA A 55 -1.04 5.23 -32.53
CA ALA A 55 -2.19 4.64 -31.84
C ALA A 55 -1.78 3.39 -31.05
N ILE A 56 -2.45 3.18 -29.91
CA ILE A 56 -2.29 1.99 -29.07
C ILE A 56 -3.56 1.14 -29.14
N ASN A 57 -3.40 -0.18 -29.01
CA ASN A 57 -4.53 -1.10 -28.95
C ASN A 57 -5.05 -1.30 -27.51
N ALA A 58 -6.09 -2.14 -27.35
CA ALA A 58 -6.73 -2.38 -26.07
C ALA A 58 -5.80 -3.08 -25.04
N ASP A 59 -4.94 -3.99 -25.50
CA ASP A 59 -3.99 -4.71 -24.64
C ASP A 59 -2.90 -3.76 -24.16
N GLU A 60 -2.37 -2.94 -25.05
CA GLU A 60 -1.37 -1.90 -24.73
C GLU A 60 -1.92 -0.85 -23.74
N ARG A 61 -3.19 -0.46 -23.90
CA ARG A 61 -3.87 0.41 -22.92
C ARG A 61 -4.00 -0.28 -21.56
N THR A 62 -4.27 -1.59 -21.55
CA THR A 62 -4.38 -2.38 -20.33
C THR A 62 -3.04 -2.50 -19.62
N ASP A 63 -1.97 -2.80 -20.36
CA ASP A 63 -0.60 -2.86 -19.83
C ASP A 63 -0.19 -1.51 -19.20
N LEU A 64 -0.46 -0.41 -19.90
CA LEU A 64 -0.19 0.94 -19.40
C LEU A 64 -1.00 1.26 -18.13
N ALA A 65 -2.27 0.88 -18.09
CA ALA A 65 -3.12 1.08 -16.92
C ALA A 65 -2.63 0.28 -15.69
N ILE A 66 -2.18 -0.96 -15.91
CA ILE A 66 -1.58 -1.79 -14.84
C ILE A 66 -0.30 -1.14 -14.33
N PHE A 67 0.57 -0.67 -15.22
CA PHE A 67 1.79 0.05 -14.82
C PHE A 67 1.49 1.32 -14.03
N VAL A 68 0.54 2.15 -14.45
CA VAL A 68 0.14 3.36 -13.71
C VAL A 68 -0.42 3.02 -12.33
N ALA A 69 -1.23 1.96 -12.23
CA ALA A 69 -1.73 1.48 -10.95
C ALA A 69 -0.58 1.03 -10.05
N PHE A 70 0.35 0.21 -10.55
CA PHE A 70 1.51 -0.20 -9.76
C PHE A 70 2.38 0.98 -9.36
N ALA A 71 2.67 1.91 -10.27
CA ALA A 71 3.46 3.11 -9.99
C ALA A 71 2.88 3.95 -8.84
N THR A 72 1.54 3.95 -8.71
CA THR A 72 0.84 4.64 -7.62
C THR A 72 0.93 3.85 -6.31
N PHE A 73 0.54 2.58 -6.32
CA PHE A 73 0.32 1.81 -5.10
C PHE A 73 1.59 1.14 -4.53
N ARG A 74 2.61 0.87 -5.34
CA ARG A 74 3.81 0.17 -4.86
C ARG A 74 4.74 1.06 -4.02
N THR A 75 4.48 2.35 -3.92
CA THR A 75 5.40 3.29 -3.27
C THR A 75 5.56 3.03 -1.77
N PRO A 76 6.72 3.36 -1.17
CA PRO A 76 6.92 3.25 0.28
C PRO A 76 5.86 4.02 1.08
N ASP A 77 5.48 5.21 0.60
CA ASP A 77 4.49 6.07 1.24
C ASP A 77 3.10 5.40 1.35
N ILE A 78 2.62 4.76 0.26
CA ILE A 78 1.35 4.03 0.30
C ILE A 78 1.45 2.81 1.23
N VAL A 79 2.56 2.07 1.19
CA VAL A 79 2.76 0.90 2.06
C VAL A 79 2.77 1.31 3.54
N ASP A 80 3.43 2.40 3.89
CA ASP A 80 3.46 2.90 5.27
C ASP A 80 2.11 3.51 5.69
N SER A 81 1.42 4.20 4.79
CA SER A 81 0.05 4.66 5.00
C SER A 81 -0.90 3.49 5.30
N LEU A 82 -0.78 2.36 4.60
CA LEU A 82 -1.56 1.15 4.86
C LEU A 82 -1.26 0.54 6.23
N LYS A 83 0.01 0.54 6.65
CA LYS A 83 0.38 0.08 8.01
C LYS A 83 -0.26 0.96 9.07
N ILE A 84 -0.16 2.28 8.92
CA ILE A 84 -0.74 3.25 9.86
C ILE A 84 -2.26 3.12 9.91
N PHE A 85 -2.91 3.05 8.75
CA PHE A 85 -4.35 2.85 8.65
C PHE A 85 -4.79 1.57 9.38
N ASN A 86 -4.13 0.45 9.11
CA ASN A 86 -4.45 -0.83 9.76
C ASN A 86 -4.22 -0.78 11.28
N SER A 87 -3.10 -0.20 11.73
CA SER A 87 -2.79 -0.06 13.16
C SER A 87 -3.84 0.79 13.88
N ASN A 88 -4.25 1.92 13.29
CA ASN A 88 -5.30 2.76 13.87
C ASN A 88 -6.66 2.05 13.87
N PHE A 89 -7.00 1.38 12.77
CA PHE A 89 -8.25 0.61 12.67
C PHE A 89 -8.33 -0.48 13.74
N ILE A 90 -7.27 -1.24 13.97
CA ILE A 90 -7.26 -2.29 15.00
C ILE A 90 -7.33 -1.66 16.41
N LYS A 91 -6.66 -0.54 16.68
CA LYS A 91 -6.78 0.18 17.96
C LYS A 91 -8.22 0.63 18.22
N ASP A 92 -8.85 1.24 17.23
CA ASP A 92 -10.24 1.69 17.33
C ASP A 92 -11.21 0.52 17.54
N MET A 93 -10.97 -0.60 16.84
CA MET A 93 -11.73 -1.83 17.07
C MET A 93 -11.51 -2.38 18.47
N ALA A 94 -10.28 -2.43 18.97
CA ALA A 94 -9.97 -2.91 20.31
C ALA A 94 -10.70 -2.08 21.37
N LYS A 95 -10.63 -0.75 21.28
CA LYS A 95 -11.36 0.15 22.19
C LYS A 95 -12.87 -0.10 22.19
N ARG A 96 -13.46 -0.41 21.03
CA ARG A 96 -14.89 -0.71 20.92
C ARG A 96 -15.24 -2.11 21.46
N ILE A 97 -14.38 -3.10 21.21
CA ILE A 97 -14.59 -4.47 21.67
C ILE A 97 -14.45 -4.58 23.19
N PHE A 98 -13.50 -3.85 23.76
CA PHE A 98 -13.14 -3.80 25.18
C PHE A 98 -13.56 -2.45 25.80
N ALA A 99 -14.82 -2.05 25.58
CA ALA A 99 -15.39 -0.82 26.14
C ALA A 99 -16.07 -1.03 27.50
N ASP A 100 -16.51 -2.26 27.78
CA ASP A 100 -17.38 -2.59 28.92
C ASP A 100 -16.87 -3.85 29.62
N VAL A 101 -16.53 -3.71 30.91
CA VAL A 101 -15.97 -4.78 31.75
C VAL A 101 -16.95 -5.95 31.89
N ILE A 102 -18.25 -5.69 32.00
CA ILE A 102 -19.28 -6.72 32.18
C ILE A 102 -19.39 -7.58 30.91
N GLU A 103 -19.41 -6.94 29.73
CA GLU A 103 -19.49 -7.65 28.46
C GLU A 103 -18.18 -8.37 28.12
N VAL A 104 -17.03 -7.82 28.48
CA VAL A 104 -15.73 -8.49 28.36
C VAL A 104 -15.69 -9.73 29.24
N LYS A 105 -16.06 -9.62 30.53
CA LYS A 105 -16.14 -10.75 31.45
C LYS A 105 -17.07 -11.85 30.95
N LYS A 106 -18.24 -11.46 30.41
CA LYS A 106 -19.20 -12.41 29.80
C LYS A 106 -18.61 -13.16 28.61
N LYS A 107 -17.83 -12.49 27.75
CA LYS A 107 -17.13 -13.13 26.63
C LYS A 107 -16.00 -14.06 27.10
N MET A 108 -15.29 -13.70 28.17
CA MET A 108 -14.23 -14.53 28.77
C MET A 108 -14.80 -15.85 29.30
N ARG A 109 -15.95 -15.82 29.99
CA ARG A 109 -16.66 -17.03 30.44
C ARG A 109 -17.06 -17.97 29.30
N GLY A 110 -17.36 -17.43 28.11
CA GLY A 110 -17.79 -18.19 26.94
C GLY A 110 -16.66 -18.88 26.17
N LYS A 111 -15.40 -18.53 26.41
CA LYS A 111 -14.24 -19.24 25.86
C LYS A 111 -13.86 -20.38 26.81
N LEU A 112 -14.06 -21.61 26.34
CA LEU A 112 -13.91 -22.85 27.11
C LEU A 112 -12.64 -22.87 27.96
N GLY A 113 -12.82 -23.03 29.28
CA GLY A 113 -11.77 -23.47 30.20
C GLY A 113 -11.22 -22.43 31.18
N ALA A 114 -11.82 -21.23 31.29
CA ALA A 114 -11.45 -20.28 32.34
C ALA A 114 -11.63 -20.93 33.73
N SER A 115 -10.53 -21.42 34.28
CA SER A 115 -10.43 -22.02 35.62
C SER A 115 -10.35 -20.95 36.71
N LEU A 116 -10.62 -19.70 36.32
CA LEU A 116 -10.50 -18.50 37.11
C LEU A 116 -11.73 -18.37 37.99
N SER A 117 -11.49 -17.98 39.23
CA SER A 117 -12.53 -17.52 40.13
C SER A 117 -13.23 -16.27 39.56
N GLU A 118 -14.42 -15.98 40.07
CA GLU A 118 -15.20 -14.81 39.66
C GLU A 118 -14.46 -13.49 39.92
N GLU A 119 -13.66 -13.44 40.99
CA GLU A 119 -12.83 -12.29 41.36
C GLU A 119 -11.65 -12.11 40.38
N GLU A 120 -10.98 -13.19 40.00
CA GLU A 120 -9.91 -13.15 39.01
C GLU A 120 -10.43 -12.74 37.62
N LEU A 121 -11.62 -13.21 37.24
CA LEU A 121 -12.29 -12.79 36.00
C LEU A 121 -12.63 -11.30 35.97
N GLU A 122 -13.03 -10.72 37.11
CA GLU A 122 -13.33 -9.30 37.21
C GLU A 122 -12.05 -8.45 37.05
N ILE A 123 -10.98 -8.85 37.72
CA ILE A 123 -9.67 -8.18 37.63
C ILE A 123 -9.15 -8.22 36.20
N GLU A 124 -9.12 -9.40 35.58
CA GLU A 124 -8.59 -9.54 34.21
C GLU A 124 -9.46 -8.80 33.18
N ALA A 125 -10.79 -8.76 33.37
CA ALA A 125 -11.67 -7.97 32.52
C ALA A 125 -11.40 -6.46 32.65
N HIS A 126 -11.15 -5.97 33.87
CA HIS A 126 -10.76 -4.59 34.12
C HIS A 126 -9.41 -4.26 33.45
N ASP A 127 -8.41 -5.11 33.63
CA ASP A 127 -7.08 -4.93 33.05
C ASP A 127 -7.12 -4.89 31.52
N LEU A 128 -7.94 -5.75 30.90
CA LEU A 128 -8.11 -5.77 29.43
C LEU A 128 -8.79 -4.51 28.91
N VAL A 129 -9.80 -4.00 29.61
CA VAL A 129 -10.44 -2.73 29.27
C VAL A 129 -9.44 -1.60 29.42
N GLU A 130 -8.75 -1.49 30.55
CA GLU A 130 -7.76 -0.45 30.79
C GLU A 130 -6.64 -0.49 29.74
N PHE A 131 -6.07 -1.67 29.47
CA PHE A 131 -5.05 -1.85 28.44
C PHE A 131 -5.53 -1.34 27.07
N ALA A 132 -6.72 -1.77 26.62
CA ALA A 132 -7.27 -1.39 25.33
C ALA A 132 -7.53 0.12 25.23
N GLN A 133 -7.95 0.77 26.33
CA GLN A 133 -8.21 2.22 26.39
C GLN A 133 -6.97 3.08 26.58
N SER A 134 -5.89 2.54 27.16
CA SER A 134 -4.70 3.31 27.60
C SER A 134 -3.87 3.97 26.48
N ASP A 135 -4.06 3.54 25.23
CA ASP A 135 -3.20 3.85 24.07
C ASP A 135 -1.69 3.55 24.28
N GLN A 136 -1.30 2.89 25.38
CA GLN A 136 0.09 2.58 25.76
C GLN A 136 0.62 1.31 25.07
N TYR A 137 0.18 1.06 23.84
CA TYR A 137 0.62 -0.09 23.05
C TYR A 137 0.77 0.29 21.58
N GLU A 138 1.68 -0.41 20.89
CA GLU A 138 1.93 -0.25 19.47
C GLU A 138 1.40 -1.47 18.73
N ILE A 139 0.62 -1.24 17.68
CA ILE A 139 0.23 -2.28 16.74
C ILE A 139 1.20 -2.22 15.57
N LYS A 140 2.02 -3.27 15.42
CA LYS A 140 2.94 -3.41 14.29
C LYS A 140 2.28 -4.23 13.19
N THR A 141 2.01 -3.57 12.07
CA THR A 141 1.48 -4.24 10.89
C THR A 141 2.62 -4.93 10.13
N ASN A 142 2.42 -6.20 9.78
CA ASN A 142 3.38 -6.98 9.00
C ASN A 142 3.64 -6.33 7.63
N HIS A 143 4.91 -6.20 7.23
CA HIS A 143 5.29 -5.52 6.00
C HIS A 143 4.81 -6.23 4.74
N THR A 144 4.96 -7.56 4.68
CA THR A 144 4.49 -8.39 3.56
C THR A 144 2.98 -8.28 3.39
N TRP A 145 2.22 -8.23 4.48
CA TRP A 145 0.79 -7.96 4.43
C TRP A 145 0.48 -6.61 3.79
N ALA A 146 1.19 -5.55 4.18
CA ALA A 146 0.96 -4.21 3.65
C ALA A 146 1.30 -4.12 2.14
N ILE A 147 2.38 -4.75 1.70
CA ILE A 147 2.72 -4.88 0.27
C ILE A 147 1.64 -5.67 -0.47
N GLY A 148 1.20 -6.80 0.08
CA GLY A 148 0.15 -7.61 -0.53
C GLY A 148 -1.16 -6.82 -0.70
N MET A 149 -1.51 -5.99 0.30
CA MET A 149 -2.66 -5.11 0.21
C MET A 149 -2.48 -4.03 -0.86
N ALA A 150 -1.31 -3.40 -0.94
CA ALA A 150 -0.98 -2.42 -1.96
C ALA A 150 -1.10 -2.99 -3.39
N VAL A 151 -0.54 -4.18 -3.62
CA VAL A 151 -0.67 -4.91 -4.90
C VAL A 151 -2.13 -5.21 -5.21
N LYS A 152 -2.89 -5.68 -4.23
CA LYS A 152 -4.33 -5.93 -4.38
C LYS A 152 -5.09 -4.67 -4.77
N MET A 153 -4.78 -3.53 -4.16
CA MET A 153 -5.38 -2.25 -4.53
C MET A 153 -5.03 -1.86 -5.98
N ALA A 154 -3.77 -2.03 -6.39
CA ALA A 154 -3.36 -1.80 -7.78
C ALA A 154 -4.18 -2.66 -8.76
N CYS A 155 -4.34 -3.96 -8.47
CA CYS A 155 -5.13 -4.87 -9.30
C CYS A 155 -6.62 -4.49 -9.38
N ASN A 156 -7.17 -3.86 -8.34
CA ASN A 156 -8.55 -3.36 -8.36
C ASN A 156 -8.69 -2.06 -9.17
N ILE A 157 -7.67 -1.20 -9.15
CA ILE A 157 -7.69 0.10 -9.83
C ILE A 157 -7.32 -0.03 -11.31
N ALA A 158 -6.43 -0.94 -11.68
CA ALA A 158 -5.98 -1.09 -13.07
C ALA A 158 -7.13 -1.30 -14.08
N PRO A 159 -8.15 -2.14 -13.84
CA PRO A 159 -9.29 -2.27 -14.74
C PRO A 159 -10.12 -0.99 -14.87
N ILE A 160 -10.24 -0.23 -13.77
CA ILE A 160 -10.93 1.07 -13.77
C ILE A 160 -10.17 2.04 -14.68
N LEU A 161 -8.84 2.12 -14.54
CA LEU A 161 -7.99 2.95 -15.39
C LEU A 161 -8.06 2.51 -16.86
N ALA A 162 -7.99 1.20 -17.14
CA ALA A 162 -8.04 0.66 -18.49
C ALA A 162 -9.38 0.95 -19.21
N GLY A 163 -10.46 1.08 -18.45
CA GLY A 163 -11.81 1.39 -18.95
C GLY A 163 -12.13 2.88 -19.08
N ARG A 164 -11.23 3.79 -18.69
CA ARG A 164 -11.41 5.24 -18.89
C ARG A 164 -11.11 5.64 -20.33
N ASP A 165 -11.58 6.82 -20.71
CA ASP A 165 -11.14 7.50 -21.93
C ASP A 165 -9.81 8.21 -21.68
N TRP A 166 -8.77 7.80 -22.40
CA TRP A 166 -7.44 8.39 -22.28
C TRP A 166 -7.26 9.42 -23.37
N MET A 167 -6.90 10.63 -22.97
CA MET A 167 -6.45 11.68 -23.88
C MET A 167 -4.94 11.84 -23.73
N VAL A 168 -4.22 11.68 -24.84
CA VAL A 168 -2.78 11.94 -24.90
C VAL A 168 -2.60 13.27 -25.63
N ILE A 169 -2.00 14.23 -24.93
CA ILE A 169 -1.77 15.58 -25.44
C ILE A 169 -0.30 15.69 -25.85
N HIS A 170 -0.08 16.14 -27.08
CA HIS A 170 1.24 16.43 -27.61
C HIS A 170 1.43 17.93 -27.74
N ARG A 171 2.66 18.39 -27.56
CA ARG A 171 3.05 19.78 -27.81
C ARG A 171 3.87 19.88 -29.09
N ASN A 172 3.79 21.03 -29.76
CA ASN A 172 4.52 21.28 -31.00
C ASN A 172 5.95 21.82 -30.78
N GLU A 173 6.32 22.32 -29.59
CA GLU A 173 7.64 22.92 -29.33
C GLU A 173 8.31 22.44 -28.03
N GLU A 174 9.64 22.33 -28.03
CA GLU A 174 10.44 21.82 -26.91
C GLU A 174 10.49 22.73 -25.66
N LYS A 175 10.11 24.02 -25.77
CA LYS A 175 10.48 25.04 -24.76
C LYS A 175 9.36 25.53 -23.85
N GLU A 176 8.10 25.22 -24.12
CA GLU A 176 6.98 25.58 -23.22
C GLU A 176 6.55 24.35 -22.43
N SER A 177 6.87 24.34 -21.12
CA SER A 177 6.74 23.14 -20.28
C SER A 177 5.93 23.46 -19.02
N PHE A 178 4.64 23.71 -19.17
CA PHE A 178 3.74 23.65 -18.01
C PHE A 178 2.32 23.28 -18.44
N VAL A 179 1.78 22.24 -17.82
CA VAL A 179 0.36 21.87 -17.95
C VAL A 179 -0.32 22.29 -16.65
N THR A 180 -1.21 23.28 -16.73
CA THR A 180 -2.15 23.56 -15.63
C THR A 180 -3.39 22.71 -15.84
N THR A 181 -3.88 22.09 -14.77
CA THR A 181 -5.19 21.43 -14.76
C THR A 181 -6.07 22.20 -13.78
N GLU A 182 -7.24 22.62 -14.24
CA GLU A 182 -8.26 23.24 -13.39
C GLU A 182 -9.35 22.20 -13.18
N ALA A 183 -9.55 21.77 -11.93
CA ALA A 183 -10.62 20.85 -11.60
C ALA A 183 -11.93 21.64 -11.59
N THR A 184 -12.88 21.29 -12.45
CA THR A 184 -14.23 21.84 -12.39
C THR A 184 -14.91 21.22 -11.17
N GLU A 185 -15.31 22.02 -10.19
CA GLU A 185 -16.21 21.56 -9.13
C GLU A 185 -17.51 21.07 -9.80
N ILE A 186 -17.84 19.80 -9.60
CA ILE A 186 -19.15 19.21 -9.92
C ILE A 186 -19.86 18.95 -8.60
#